data_AF-A0A398BIV3-F1
#
_entry.id   AF-A0A398BIV3-F1
#
_cell.length_a   1.000
_cell.length_b   1.000
_cell.length_c   1.000
_cell.angle_alpha   90.00
_cell.angle_beta   90.00
_cell.angle_gamma   90.00
#
_symmetry.space_group_name_H-M   'P 1'
#
loop_
_entity.id
_entity.type
_entity.pdbx_description
1 polymer ?
#
loop_
_entity_poly.entity_id
_entity_poly.type
_entity_poly.pdbx_seq_one_letter_code
_entity_poly.pdbx_strand_id
1 'polypeptide(L)'
;MGEIILAGDRITVDKLVKKANSLTGYLNGIERVSLKGIDWDTFKVTWTGVEPTEEAEVSIEFLQQENGELKARLDVVEDALITLMDSAK
;
A
#
# COMPACT_ATOMS: atom_id res chain seq x y z
N MET A 1 -13.96 1.52 0.72
CA MET A 1 -14.47 2.12 1.96
C MET A 1 -15.20 1.05 2.75
N GLY A 2 -15.07 1.06 4.07
CA GLY A 2 -15.78 0.16 4.97
C GLY A 2 -16.27 0.89 6.20
N GLU A 3 -16.98 0.17 7.06
CA GLU A 3 -17.52 0.71 8.30
C GLU A 3 -16.94 -0.02 9.52
N ILE A 4 -16.57 0.76 10.53
CA ILE A 4 -16.24 0.27 11.87
C ILE A 4 -17.50 0.42 12.72
N ILE A 5 -17.89 -0.66 13.42
CA ILE A 5 -18.97 -0.61 14.41
C ILE A 5 -18.35 -0.64 15.81
N LEU A 6 -18.57 0.42 16.60
CA LEU A 6 -18.06 0.56 17.98
C LEU A 6 -19.20 0.98 18.90
N ALA A 7 -19.52 0.16 19.91
CA ALA A 7 -20.59 0.44 20.87
C ALA A 7 -21.96 0.80 20.25
N GLY A 8 -22.21 0.41 18.99
CA GLY A 8 -23.42 0.74 18.23
C GLY A 8 -23.26 1.90 17.24
N ASP A 9 -22.20 2.69 17.37
CA ASP A 9 -21.86 3.74 16.41
C ASP A 9 -21.23 3.16 15.15
N ARG A 10 -21.66 3.66 13.99
CA ARG A 10 -21.11 3.30 12.68
C ARG A 10 -20.21 4.42 12.17
N ILE A 11 -18.94 4.10 11.95
CA ILE A 11 -17.93 5.05 11.50
C ILE A 11 -17.39 4.60 10.15
N THR A 12 -17.68 5.37 9.10
CA THR A 12 -17.14 5.12 7.75
C THR A 12 -15.68 5.54 7.67
N VAL A 13 -14.82 4.63 7.23
CA VAL A 13 -13.39 4.87 7.01
C VAL A 13 -12.94 4.21 5.69
N ASP A 14 -11.86 4.71 5.10
CA ASP A 14 -11.23 4.10 3.92
C ASP A 14 -9.95 3.33 4.26
N LYS A 15 -9.34 3.62 5.42
CA LYS A 15 -8.14 2.95 5.93
C LYS A 15 -8.27 2.67 7.42
N LEU A 16 -7.82 1.48 7.81
CA LEU A 16 -7.70 1.04 9.20
C LEU A 16 -6.24 0.71 9.50
N VAL A 17 -5.75 1.21 10.62
CA VAL A 17 -4.41 0.90 11.13
C VAL A 17 -4.57 0.25 12.49
N LYS A 18 -4.21 -1.03 12.57
CA LYS A 18 -4.19 -1.81 13.80
C LYS A 18 -2.75 -1.83 14.34
N LYS A 19 -2.58 -1.50 15.61
CA LYS A 19 -1.31 -1.64 16.35
C LYS A 19 -1.52 -2.49 17.60
N ALA A 20 -0.42 -2.85 18.26
CA ALA A 20 -0.41 -3.69 19.45
C ALA A 20 -1.41 -3.25 20.54
N ASN A 21 -1.63 -1.94 20.73
CA ASN A 21 -2.52 -1.40 21.76
C ASN A 21 -3.50 -0.33 21.24
N SER A 22 -3.67 -0.20 19.92
CA SER A 22 -4.51 0.86 19.36
C SER A 22 -5.14 0.49 18.03
N LEU A 23 -6.25 1.14 17.72
CA LEU A 23 -6.94 1.07 16.44
C LEU A 23 -7.23 2.48 15.96
N THR A 24 -6.81 2.82 14.75
CA THR A 24 -7.06 4.12 14.15
C THR A 24 -7.72 3.95 12.79
N GLY A 25 -8.83 4.66 12.58
CA GLY A 25 -9.56 4.70 11.31
C GLY A 25 -9.45 6.06 10.66
N TYR A 26 -9.19 6.08 9.36
CA TYR A 26 -9.02 7.30 8.56
C TYR A 26 -10.07 7.38 7.46
N LEU A 27 -10.48 8.60 7.10
CA LEU A 27 -11.28 8.87 5.91
C LEU A 27 -10.65 10.01 5.14
N ASN A 28 -10.26 9.77 3.90
CA ASN A 28 -9.52 10.70 3.04
C ASN A 28 -8.26 11.25 3.72
N GLY A 29 -7.53 10.40 4.45
CA GLY A 29 -6.32 10.78 5.20
C GLY A 29 -6.56 11.52 6.52
N ILE A 30 -7.82 11.79 6.90
CA ILE A 30 -8.17 12.45 8.17
C ILE A 30 -8.54 11.39 9.20
N GLU A 31 -7.96 11.46 10.39
CA GLU A 31 -8.32 10.59 11.51
C GLU A 31 -9.78 10.81 11.90
N ARG A 32 -10.58 9.74 11.86
CA ARG A 32 -12.01 9.75 12.24
C ARG A 32 -12.24 9.11 13.59
N VAL A 33 -11.45 8.09 13.92
CA VAL A 33 -11.55 7.38 15.20
C VAL A 33 -10.17 6.92 15.62
N SER A 34 -9.89 7.04 16.92
CA SER A 34 -8.65 6.60 17.52
C SER A 34 -8.95 6.02 18.89
N LEU A 35 -8.73 4.71 19.01
CA LEU A 35 -8.91 3.95 20.24
C LEU A 35 -7.53 3.53 20.74
N LYS A 36 -7.26 3.80 22.02
CA LYS A 36 -5.99 3.47 22.68
C LYS A 36 -6.24 2.59 23.91
N GLY A 37 -5.23 1.80 24.27
CA GLY A 37 -5.33 0.88 25.40
C GLY A 37 -6.20 -0.33 25.10
N ILE A 38 -6.25 -0.75 23.83
CA ILE A 38 -7.02 -1.91 23.42
C ILE A 38 -6.34 -3.17 23.95
N ASP A 39 -7.07 -3.93 24.75
CA ASP A 39 -6.82 -5.34 24.99
C ASP A 39 -7.52 -6.16 23.91
N TRP A 40 -6.74 -6.77 23.01
CA TRP A 40 -7.27 -7.52 21.88
C TRP A 40 -7.92 -8.85 22.29
N ASP A 41 -7.67 -9.35 23.50
CA ASP A 41 -8.31 -10.57 24.00
C ASP A 41 -9.81 -10.34 24.28
N THR A 42 -10.17 -9.09 24.62
CA THR A 42 -11.54 -8.71 24.98
C THR A 42 -12.21 -7.80 23.94
N PHE A 43 -11.43 -7.11 23.12
CA PHE A 43 -11.95 -6.14 22.17
C PHE A 43 -12.35 -6.77 20.83
N LYS A 44 -13.63 -6.61 20.46
CA LYS A 44 -14.17 -7.01 19.15
C LYS A 44 -14.48 -5.79 18.31
N VAL A 45 -13.88 -5.73 17.12
CA VAL A 45 -14.23 -4.75 16.09
C VAL A 45 -14.75 -5.47 14.86
N THR A 46 -15.86 -4.96 14.30
CA THR A 46 -16.39 -5.46 13.03
C THR A 46 -16.04 -4.46 11.94
N TRP A 47 -15.36 -4.94 10.90
CA TRP A 47 -15.01 -4.18 9.69
C TRP A 47 -15.74 -4.78 8.50
N THR A 48 -16.48 -3.95 7.75
CA THR A 48 -17.23 -4.38 6.55
C THR A 48 -16.57 -3.99 5.24
N GLY A 49 -15.42 -3.31 5.28
CA GLY A 49 -14.67 -2.97 4.08
C GLY A 49 -13.77 -4.10 3.61
N VAL A 50 -13.15 -3.91 2.45
CA VAL A 50 -12.04 -4.76 2.02
C VAL A 50 -10.97 -4.68 3.10
N GLU A 51 -10.60 -5.82 3.69
CA GLU A 51 -9.47 -5.90 4.60
C GLU A 51 -8.26 -5.36 3.83
N PRO A 52 -7.49 -4.41 4.39
CA PRO A 52 -6.21 -4.08 3.79
C PRO A 52 -5.39 -5.37 3.86
N THR A 53 -5.38 -6.12 2.76
CA THR A 53 -4.30 -7.06 2.49
C THR A 53 -3.03 -6.26 2.69
N GLU A 54 -2.00 -6.88 3.27
CA GLU A 54 -0.64 -6.33 3.26
C GLU A 54 -0.16 -6.28 1.79
N GLU A 55 -0.87 -5.58 0.91
CA GLU A 55 -0.52 -5.35 -0.47
C GLU A 55 0.51 -4.23 -0.45
N ALA A 56 1.73 -4.70 -0.24
CA ALA A 56 3.01 -4.12 -0.63
C ALA A 56 3.07 -2.59 -0.56
N GLU A 57 3.67 -2.09 0.52
CA GLU A 57 4.36 -0.80 0.48
C GLU A 57 5.54 -0.90 -0.51
N VAL A 58 5.25 -0.84 -1.81
CA VAL A 58 6.27 -0.62 -2.83
C VAL A 58 6.60 0.86 -2.76
N SER A 59 7.79 1.19 -2.25
CA SER A 59 8.23 2.58 -2.16
C SER A 59 8.43 3.15 -3.56
N ILE A 60 8.19 4.46 -3.71
CA ILE A 60 8.48 5.19 -4.95
C ILE A 60 9.95 5.02 -5.34
N GLU A 61 10.85 4.97 -4.36
CA GLU A 61 12.28 4.73 -4.56
C GLU A 61 12.56 3.37 -5.20
N PHE A 62 11.87 2.30 -4.75
CA PHE A 62 11.99 0.97 -5.35
C PHE A 62 11.54 0.98 -6.83
N LEU A 63 10.40 1.58 -7.12
CA LEU A 63 9.90 1.69 -8.50
C LEU A 63 10.81 2.55 -9.38
N GLN A 64 11.42 3.61 -8.83
CA GLN A 64 12.37 4.46 -9.55
C GLN A 64 13.68 3.71 -9.85
N GLN A 65 14.17 2.91 -8.90
CA GLN A 65 15.34 2.07 -9.09
C GLN A 65 15.09 1.02 -10.18
N GLU A 66 13.99 0.26 -10.07
CA GLU A 66 13.64 -0.76 -11.06
C GLU A 66 13.47 -0.17 -12.47
N ASN A 67 12.84 1.02 -12.58
CA ASN A 67 12.68 1.73 -13.84
C ASN A 67 14.04 2.21 -14.41
N GLY A 68 14.97 2.63 -13.56
CA GLY A 68 16.33 2.97 -13.95
C GLY A 68 17.11 1.77 -14.51
N GLU A 69 17.02 0.62 -13.83
CA GLU A 69 17.65 -0.63 -14.27
C GLU A 69 17.08 -1.13 -15.59
N LEU A 70 15.75 -1.04 -15.77
CA LEU A 70 15.10 -1.40 -17.03
C LEU A 70 15.52 -0.51 -18.19
N LYS A 71 15.65 0.82 -17.97
CA LYS A 71 16.15 1.74 -18.99
C LYS A 71 17.59 1.44 -19.39
N ALA A 72 18.48 1.22 -18.43
CA ALA A 72 19.87 0.87 -18.73
C ALA A 72 19.97 -0.44 -19.54
N ARG A 73 19.14 -1.44 -19.24
CA ARG A 73 19.07 -2.68 -20.03
C ARG A 73 18.53 -2.45 -21.43
N LEU A 74 17.57 -1.53 -21.59
CA LEU A 74 17.04 -1.16 -22.90
C LEU A 74 18.12 -0.49 -23.76
N ASP A 75 18.85 0.48 -23.21
CA ASP A 75 19.94 1.18 -23.92
C ASP A 75 21.00 0.20 -24.44
N VAL A 76 21.40 -0.78 -23.61
CA VAL A 76 22.35 -1.83 -24.01
C VAL A 76 21.82 -2.69 -25.17
N VAL A 77 20.52 -3.01 -25.17
CA VAL A 77 19.89 -3.79 -26.24
C VAL A 77 19.81 -2.99 -27.53
N GLU A 78 19.47 -1.69 -27.44
CA GLU A 78 19.42 -0.80 -28.60
C GLU A 78 20.80 -0.64 -29.25
N ASP A 79 21.85 -0.42 -28.47
CA ASP A 79 23.23 -0.33 -28.96
C ASP A 79 23.69 -1.63 -29.63
N ALA A 80 23.36 -2.78 -29.04
CA ALA A 80 23.67 -4.08 -29.62
C ALA A 80 22.93 -4.29 -30.96
N LEU A 81 21.67 -3.84 -31.05
CA LEU A 81 20.87 -3.94 -32.27
C LEU A 81 21.45 -3.05 -33.39
N ILE A 82 21.83 -1.81 -33.07
CA ILE A 82 22.48 -0.90 -34.01
C ILE A 82 23.77 -1.52 -34.55
N THR A 83 24.60 -2.05 -33.66
CA THR A 83 25.87 -2.70 -34.02
C THR A 83 25.64 -3.89 -34.98
N LEU A 84 24.62 -4.71 -34.71
CA LEU A 84 24.27 -5.84 -35.57
C LEU A 84 23.73 -5.39 -36.94
N MET A 85 22.90 -4.34 -36.97
CA MET A 85 22.35 -3.79 -38.22
C MET A 85 23.44 -3.18 -39.11
N ASP A 86 24.43 -2.52 -38.52
CA ASP A 86 25.56 -1.96 -39.28
C ASP A 86 26.56 -3.04 -39.71
N SER A 87 26.68 -4.14 -38.96
CA SER A 87 27.50 -5.30 -39.34
C SER A 87 26.86 -6.16 -40.45
N ALA A 88 25.56 -5.98 -40.70
CA ALA A 88 24.79 -6.72 -41.70
C ALA A 88 24.64 -5.98 -43.05
N LYS A 89 25.21 -4.78 -43.18
CA LYS A 89 25.35 -4.03 -44.44
C LYS A 89 26.68 -4.32 -45.11
#